data_AF-A0A7C8ZNI7-F1
#
_entry.id   AF-A0A7C8ZNI7-F1
#
_cell.length_a   1.000
_cell.length_b   1.000
_cell.length_c   1.000
_cell.angle_alpha   90.00
_cell.angle_beta   90.00
_cell.angle_gamma   90.00
#
_symmetry.space_group_name_H-M   'P 1'
#
loop_
_entity.id
_entity.type
_entity.pdbx_description
1 polymer ?
#
loop_
_entity_poly.entity_id
_entity_poly.type
_entity_poly.pdbx_seq_one_letter_code
_entity_poly.pdbx_strand_id
1 'polypeptide(L)'
;PATVDLTGKAFELLRQNATRFLMEDIYRNPGPLQYEGPGSDAKALSLCVEDQDYMGRIKQLQEYLDKVRAIVKPGCSQDVLKAALSAMASVTDILSVMSARPNPGQRIL
;
A
#
# COMPACT_ATOMS: atom_id res chain seq x y z
N PRO A 1 -9.85 16.28 -19.36
CA PRO A 1 -8.47 15.86 -19.05
C PRO A 1 -8.20 15.96 -17.54
N ALA A 2 -7.55 14.97 -16.93
CA ALA A 2 -7.09 15.05 -15.54
C ALA A 2 -5.79 15.86 -15.48
N THR A 3 -5.69 16.80 -14.54
CA THR A 3 -4.49 17.61 -14.31
C THR A 3 -3.54 16.90 -13.34
N VAL A 4 -2.24 17.22 -13.41
CA VAL A 4 -1.27 16.73 -12.42
C VAL A 4 -1.60 17.30 -11.04
N ASP A 5 -1.65 16.43 -10.04
CA ASP A 5 -1.74 16.84 -8.64
C ASP A 5 -0.36 17.26 -8.12
N LEU A 6 -0.19 18.57 -7.89
CA LEU A 6 1.06 19.15 -7.37
C LEU A 6 1.30 18.83 -5.89
N THR A 7 0.33 18.22 -5.22
CA THR A 7 0.45 17.66 -3.86
C THR A 7 0.49 16.14 -3.86
N GLY A 8 0.42 15.51 -5.05
CA GLY A 8 0.42 14.07 -5.22
C GLY A 8 1.81 13.44 -5.05
N LYS A 9 1.84 12.17 -4.62
CA LYS A 9 3.06 11.44 -4.27
C LYS A 9 4.08 11.37 -5.41
N ALA A 10 3.62 11.17 -6.65
CA ALA A 10 4.49 11.10 -7.82
C ALA A 10 5.23 12.44 -8.05
N PHE A 11 4.53 13.57 -7.89
CA PHE A 11 5.12 14.90 -8.03
C PHE A 11 6.04 15.23 -6.85
N GLU A 12 5.67 14.81 -5.64
CA GLU A 12 6.52 14.97 -4.46
C GLU A 12 7.85 14.20 -4.62
N LEU A 13 7.81 12.96 -5.11
CA LEU A 13 9.02 12.17 -5.40
C LEU A 13 9.93 12.86 -6.43
N LEU A 14 9.34 13.44 -7.49
CA LEU A 14 10.09 14.26 -8.46
C LEU A 14 10.75 15.45 -7.75
N ARG A 15 10.00 16.20 -6.94
CA ARG A 15 10.49 17.38 -6.22
C ARG A 15 11.64 17.05 -5.27
N GLN A 16 11.58 15.92 -4.58
CA GLN A 16 12.66 15.47 -3.68
C GLN A 16 13.98 15.18 -4.42
N ASN A 17 13.90 14.75 -5.69
CA ASN A 17 15.08 14.37 -6.48
C ASN A 17 15.51 15.45 -7.50
N ALA A 18 14.69 16.48 -7.73
CA ALA A 18 14.90 17.48 -8.77
C ALA A 18 16.27 18.17 -8.69
N THR A 19 16.71 18.56 -7.50
CA THR A 19 18.03 19.20 -7.31
C THR A 19 19.16 18.24 -7.69
N ARG A 20 19.02 16.95 -7.39
CA ARG A 20 20.04 15.94 -7.75
C ARG A 20 20.08 15.71 -9.24
N PHE A 21 18.92 15.61 -9.90
CA PHE A 21 18.86 15.49 -11.36
C PHE A 21 19.46 16.69 -12.09
N LEU A 22 19.42 17.88 -11.47
CA LEU A 22 20.04 19.09 -12.01
C LEU A 22 21.57 19.09 -11.85
N MET A 23 22.08 18.56 -10.74
CA MET A 23 23.49 18.69 -10.34
C MET A 23 24.35 17.45 -10.64
N GLU A 24 23.74 16.27 -10.76
CA GLU A 24 24.41 14.98 -10.93
C GLU A 24 24.03 14.36 -12.29
N ASP A 25 24.95 13.60 -12.89
CA ASP A 25 24.73 12.89 -14.17
C ASP A 25 23.90 11.59 -13.99
N ILE A 26 22.68 11.70 -13.46
CA ILE A 26 21.77 10.57 -13.20
C ILE A 26 20.78 10.35 -14.35
N TYR A 27 21.29 10.10 -15.54
CA TYR A 27 20.45 9.81 -16.70
C TYR A 27 20.00 8.34 -16.70
N ARG A 28 18.73 8.10 -17.08
CA ARG A 28 18.19 6.75 -17.32
C ARG A 28 17.94 6.59 -18.81
N ASN A 29 18.44 5.49 -19.37
CA ASN A 29 18.16 5.09 -20.74
C ASN A 29 17.34 3.79 -20.71
N PRO A 30 16.01 3.85 -20.54
CA PRO A 30 15.18 2.64 -20.54
C PRO A 30 15.26 1.95 -21.90
N GLY A 31 15.20 0.62 -21.89
CA GLY A 31 15.12 -0.16 -23.12
C GLY A 31 13.76 -0.01 -23.84
N PRO A 32 13.61 -0.63 -25.02
CA PRO A 32 12.33 -0.68 -25.73
C PRO A 32 11.25 -1.38 -24.89
N LEU A 33 9.97 -1.08 -25.17
CA LEU A 33 8.83 -1.81 -24.60
C LEU A 33 8.97 -3.31 -24.91
N GLN A 34 8.89 -4.15 -23.88
CA GLN A 34 8.93 -5.59 -24.00
C GLN A 34 7.51 -6.15 -23.84
N TYR A 35 7.14 -7.13 -24.67
CA TYR A 35 5.88 -7.85 -24.56
C TYR A 35 6.01 -9.16 -23.78
N GLU A 36 7.22 -9.73 -23.71
CA GLU A 36 7.54 -10.96 -23.01
C GLU A 36 8.92 -10.87 -22.34
N GLY A 37 9.18 -11.74 -21.37
CA GLY A 37 10.45 -11.77 -20.63
C GLY A 37 10.57 -10.71 -19.54
N PRO A 38 11.76 -10.54 -18.95
CA PRO A 38 11.98 -9.60 -17.86
C PRO A 38 11.59 -8.16 -18.23
N GLY A 39 10.74 -7.54 -17.42
CA GLY A 39 10.30 -6.16 -17.61
C GLY A 39 9.06 -5.98 -18.50
N SER A 40 8.45 -7.05 -19.01
CA SER A 40 7.17 -6.97 -19.73
C SER A 40 6.00 -6.51 -18.85
N ASP A 41 6.13 -6.66 -17.53
CA ASP A 41 5.17 -6.23 -16.51
C ASP A 41 5.52 -4.88 -15.86
N ALA A 42 6.53 -4.18 -16.39
CA ALA A 42 6.95 -2.89 -15.85
C ALA A 42 5.83 -1.85 -15.99
N LYS A 43 5.46 -1.24 -14.85
CA LYS A 43 4.44 -0.19 -14.77
C LYS A 43 5.09 1.19 -14.71
N ALA A 44 4.34 2.21 -15.10
CA ALA A 44 4.77 3.60 -14.93
C ALA A 44 5.05 3.90 -13.45
N LEU A 45 6.11 4.68 -13.19
CA LEU A 45 6.51 5.04 -11.82
C LEU A 45 5.39 5.72 -11.04
N SER A 46 4.58 6.56 -11.70
CA SER A 46 3.43 7.22 -11.09
C SER A 46 2.43 6.23 -10.48
N LEU A 47 2.17 5.10 -11.16
CA LEU A 47 1.28 4.05 -10.66
C LEU A 47 1.94 3.27 -9.51
N CYS A 48 3.23 2.93 -9.65
CA CYS A 48 3.97 2.20 -8.63
C CYS A 48 4.06 2.96 -7.29
N VAL A 49 4.28 4.28 -7.33
CA VAL A 49 4.40 5.12 -6.13
C VAL A 49 3.08 5.24 -5.37
N GLU A 50 1.95 5.21 -6.09
CA GLU A 50 0.63 5.17 -5.48
C GLU A 50 0.34 3.80 -4.83
N ASP A 51 0.66 2.71 -5.54
CA ASP A 51 0.50 1.34 -5.07
C ASP A 51 1.41 0.99 -3.87
N GLN A 52 2.59 1.61 -3.77
CA GLN A 52 3.56 1.32 -2.70
C GLN A 52 3.02 1.55 -1.29
N ASP A 53 2.24 2.62 -1.08
CA ASP A 53 1.64 2.90 0.23
C ASP A 53 0.50 1.92 0.53
N TYR A 54 -0.32 1.59 -0.48
CA TYR A 54 -1.38 0.60 -0.30
C TYR A 54 -0.79 -0.78 0.05
N MET A 55 0.13 -1.29 -0.76
CA MET A 55 0.76 -2.59 -0.53
C MET A 55 1.63 -2.59 0.73
N GLY A 56 2.30 -1.48 1.05
CA GLY A 56 3.05 -1.31 2.29
C GLY A 56 2.16 -1.43 3.52
N ARG A 57 0.99 -0.77 3.51
CA ARG A 57 -0.02 -0.86 4.58
C ARG A 57 -0.61 -2.26 4.70
N ILE A 58 -0.85 -2.95 3.59
CA ILE A 58 -1.28 -4.36 3.60
C ILE A 58 -0.21 -5.25 4.26
N LYS A 59 1.07 -5.08 3.92
CA LYS A 59 2.17 -5.82 4.55
C LYS A 59 2.24 -5.54 6.06
N GLN A 60 2.15 -4.28 6.46
CA GLN A 60 2.18 -3.90 7.88
C GLN A 60 1.00 -4.49 8.66
N LEU A 61 -0.20 -4.51 8.08
CA LEU A 61 -1.35 -5.19 8.68
C LEU A 61 -1.08 -6.69 8.89
N GLN A 62 -0.51 -7.36 7.88
CA GLN A 62 -0.16 -8.78 7.96
C GLN A 62 0.84 -9.05 9.10
N GLU A 63 1.86 -8.19 9.26
CA GLU A 63 2.81 -8.29 10.37
C GLU A 63 2.14 -8.18 11.75
N TYR A 64 1.15 -7.31 11.92
CA TYR A 64 0.39 -7.23 13.16
C TYR A 64 -0.42 -8.50 13.44
N LEU A 65 -1.07 -9.07 12.41
CA LEU A 65 -1.79 -10.34 12.55
C LEU A 65 -0.85 -11.48 12.94
N ASP A 66 0.36 -11.51 12.38
CA ASP A 66 1.38 -12.49 12.75
C ASP A 66 1.87 -12.31 14.20
N LYS A 67 2.04 -11.07 14.67
CA LYS A 67 2.34 -10.79 16.08
C LYS A 67 1.24 -11.26 17.01
N VAL A 68 -0.03 -10.98 16.69
CA VAL A 68 -1.18 -11.47 17.47
C VAL A 68 -1.15 -13.00 17.53
N ARG A 69 -1.01 -13.67 16.38
CA ARG A 69 -0.91 -15.13 16.28
C ARG A 69 0.25 -15.70 17.12
N ALA A 70 1.39 -15.00 17.16
CA ALA A 70 2.53 -15.42 17.94
C ALA A 70 2.30 -15.31 19.46
N ILE A 71 1.50 -14.33 19.91
CA ILE A 71 1.12 -14.11 21.31
C ILE A 71 0.05 -15.12 21.76
N VAL A 72 -0.98 -15.38 20.94
CA VAL A 72 -2.10 -16.27 21.27
C VAL A 72 -1.83 -17.76 20.99
N LYS A 73 -0.62 -18.23 21.29
CA LYS A 73 -0.28 -19.66 21.14
C LYS A 73 -0.95 -20.52 22.23
N PRO A 74 -1.13 -21.84 22.01
CA PRO A 74 -1.54 -22.75 23.07
C PRO A 74 -0.60 -22.62 24.28
N GLY A 75 -1.19 -22.39 25.46
CA GLY A 75 -0.44 -22.10 26.70
C GLY A 75 -0.34 -20.62 27.09
N CYS A 76 -0.90 -19.68 26.30
CA CYS A 76 -1.09 -18.31 26.75
C CYS A 76 -2.11 -18.20 27.90
N SER A 77 -2.10 -17.09 28.65
CA SER A 77 -3.04 -16.87 29.74
C SER A 77 -4.46 -16.63 29.23
N GLN A 78 -5.45 -16.97 30.05
CA GLN A 78 -6.87 -16.76 29.73
C GLN A 78 -7.19 -15.29 29.47
N ASP A 79 -6.59 -14.37 30.23
CA ASP A 79 -6.81 -12.93 30.05
C ASP A 79 -6.30 -12.44 28.69
N VAL A 80 -5.13 -12.92 28.25
CA VAL A 80 -4.55 -12.59 26.94
C VAL A 80 -5.44 -13.12 25.81
N LEU A 81 -5.92 -14.37 25.93
CA LEU A 81 -6.82 -14.96 24.94
C LEU A 81 -8.15 -14.19 24.85
N LYS A 82 -8.76 -13.85 25.99
CA LYS A 82 -10.02 -13.09 26.06
C LYS A 82 -9.87 -11.68 25.48
N ALA A 83 -8.78 -11.00 25.80
CA ALA A 83 -8.48 -9.67 25.27
C ALA A 83 -8.29 -9.72 23.75
N ALA A 84 -7.51 -10.68 23.24
CA ALA A 84 -7.27 -10.83 21.81
C ALA A 84 -8.56 -11.13 21.03
N LEU A 85 -9.39 -12.06 21.53
CA LEU A 85 -10.70 -12.36 20.92
C LEU A 85 -11.61 -11.14 20.86
N SER A 86 -11.72 -10.40 21.96
CA SER A 86 -12.58 -9.21 22.04
C SER A 86 -12.11 -8.11 21.08
N ALA A 87 -10.80 -7.84 21.03
CA ALA A 87 -10.22 -6.85 20.14
C ALA A 87 -10.38 -7.24 18.66
N MET A 88 -10.11 -8.50 18.30
CA MET A 88 -10.22 -8.98 16.92
C MET A 88 -11.67 -9.01 16.42
N ALA A 89 -12.63 -9.35 17.31
CA ALA A 89 -14.06 -9.24 16.99
C ALA A 89 -14.45 -7.79 16.66
N SER A 90 -14.05 -6.84 17.52
CA SER A 90 -14.32 -5.42 17.29
C SER A 90 -13.72 -4.91 15.96
N VAL A 91 -12.48 -5.29 15.63
CA VAL A 91 -11.86 -4.94 14.35
C VAL A 91 -12.67 -5.48 13.18
N THR A 92 -13.12 -6.74 13.26
CA THR A 92 -13.92 -7.38 12.21
C THR A 92 -15.26 -6.68 12.01
N ASP A 93 -15.93 -6.31 13.10
CA ASP A 93 -17.23 -5.61 13.04
C ASP A 93 -17.09 -4.22 12.40
N ILE A 94 -16.07 -3.45 12.78
CA ILE A 94 -15.80 -2.14 12.20
C ILE A 94 -15.57 -2.26 10.69
N LEU A 95 -14.73 -3.20 10.27
CA LEU A 95 -14.41 -3.41 8.85
C LEU A 95 -15.63 -3.89 8.05
N SER A 96 -16.50 -4.71 8.64
CA SER A 96 -17.76 -5.15 8.02
C SER A 96 -18.72 -3.98 7.75
N VAL A 97 -18.87 -3.06 8.72
CA VAL A 97 -19.69 -1.84 8.53
C VAL A 97 -19.08 -0.90 7.48
N MET A 98 -17.75 -0.87 7.35
CA MET A 98 -17.07 -0.07 6.33
C MET A 98 -17.19 -0.67 4.93
N SER A 99 -17.13 -2.00 4.79
CA SER A 99 -17.27 -2.68 3.49
C SER A 99 -18.71 -2.73 2.98
N ALA A 100 -19.70 -2.69 3.89
CA ALA A 100 -21.12 -2.60 3.54
C ALA A 100 -21.53 -1.22 3.00
N ARG A 101 -20.67 -0.19 3.13
CA ARG A 101 -20.90 1.13 2.53
C ARG A 101 -20.35 1.14 1.10
N PRO A 102 -21.18 1.36 0.07
CA PRO A 102 -20.68 1.43 -1.29
C PRO A 102 -19.74 2.64 -1.42
N ASN A 103 -18.56 2.42 -2.00
CA ASN A 103 -17.62 3.47 -2.34
C ASN A 103 -18.34 4.49 -3.25
N PRO A 104 -18.41 5.79 -2.88
CA PRO A 104 -19.00 6.81 -3.76
C PRO A 104 -18.24 6.98 -5.09
N GLY A 105 -17.04 6.39 -5.21
CA GLY A 105 -16.27 6.31 -6.46
C GLY A 105 -16.64 5.17 -7.42
N GLN A 106 -17.64 4.34 -7.10
CA GLN A 106 -18.07 3.22 -7.96
C GLN A 106 -19.41 3.46 -8.66
N ARG A 107 -19.84 4.73 -8.70
CA ARG A 107 -20.78 5.24 -9.71
C ARG A 107 -19.97 6.11 -10.66
N ILE A 108 -19.58 5.55 -11.80
CA ILE A 108 -19.64 6.13 -13.16
C ILE A 108 -18.97 5.11 -14.10
N LEU A 109 -19.82 4.54 -14.96
CA LEU A 109 -19.62 3.69 -16.15
C LEU A 109 -19.00 2.30 -15.94
#